data_AF-B5JCZ2-F1
#
_entry.id   AF-B5JCZ2-F1
#
_cell.length_a   1.000
_cell.length_b   1.000
_cell.length_c   1.000
_cell.angle_alpha   90.00
_cell.angle_beta   90.00
_cell.angle_gamma   90.00
#
_symmetry.space_group_name_H-M   'P 1'
#
loop_
_entity.id
_entity.type
_entity.pdbx_description
1 polymer ?
#
loop_
_entity_poly.entity_id
_entity_poly.type
_entity_poly.pdbx_seq_one_letter_code
_entity_poly.pdbx_strand_id
1 'polypeptide(L)'
;MQNLTYAKTGKPEFDTLFPKIRSFLEKDTMDMVIDDEPIRGYRSPDTPAVWIRDHSDIMRGARFFEQDLTSAVTHFADTQARNGRVFDYFTVQPEKVPCERENWSKYVRVPVEADVEYRFIKAAFLAWQATGDDSWMASLIPSMEKALNYAFTHPWRWDPELQLVKRPYTIDSWDFAYSAGSHDWLQFQIDENTFWGIMHGDNSGFYEACLMLAKMLNRLEQFEKAAHWTSFAHGLKKRMNETCWNGWFYTHFVKKTPVTIDGVDEASQLSFSNPMNVNRGVTSHEQAVSLLSEYQRRNADGNAFAEWYSITPPFPDGIFGEEKIVAGAYCNGGIMPLVGGELARAYLEHGFETQGVETLRKYHELISKNDETYLWYFPDGTASTIDTSTSPDAMPTDGWGSSSMLHGFIEGLVGVQDQMTLLQDVVLCPRWYAAGVSEAEASVGYEVSGAQLQYAYQEFGDRIKLAVKTTQSQCKCHLLIPEGANVAMVQAGSQSIDFQQTNVQTSNYVDFDISVATDTDVEIRFK
;
A
#
# COMPACT_ATOMS: atom_id res chain seq x y z
N MET A 1 26.96 2.14 5.50
CA MET A 1 25.60 1.86 6.02
C MET A 1 25.43 0.35 6.01
N GLN A 2 24.84 -0.20 7.07
CA GLN A 2 24.63 -1.64 7.19
C GLN A 2 23.36 -2.00 6.43
N ASN A 3 23.43 -2.81 5.37
CA ASN A 3 22.24 -3.24 4.65
C ASN A 3 21.46 -4.23 5.53
N LEU A 4 20.37 -3.77 6.15
CA LEU A 4 19.58 -4.57 7.09
C LEU A 4 18.49 -5.42 6.42
N THR A 5 18.19 -5.17 5.15
CA THR A 5 17.12 -5.86 4.43
C THR A 5 17.69 -6.57 3.20
N TYR A 6 17.48 -7.90 3.12
CA TYR A 6 17.92 -8.73 2.00
C TYR A 6 17.21 -10.08 1.96
N ALA A 7 17.28 -10.74 0.81
CA ALA A 7 17.01 -12.17 0.65
C ALA A 7 18.17 -12.82 -0.11
N LYS A 8 18.53 -14.05 0.25
CA LYS A 8 19.49 -14.89 -0.45
C LYS A 8 18.89 -16.28 -0.59
N THR A 9 18.56 -16.63 -1.81
CA THR A 9 17.83 -17.85 -2.18
C THR A 9 18.57 -18.64 -3.27
N GLY A 10 19.60 -18.05 -3.87
CA GLY A 10 20.25 -18.57 -5.07
C GLY A 10 19.46 -18.31 -6.35
N LYS A 11 18.32 -17.62 -6.26
CA LYS A 11 17.47 -17.24 -7.39
C LYS A 11 17.54 -15.72 -7.61
N PRO A 12 18.11 -15.24 -8.74
CA PRO A 12 18.29 -13.81 -9.00
C PRO A 12 16.99 -13.00 -8.91
N GLU A 13 15.85 -13.59 -9.28
CA GLU A 13 14.55 -12.93 -9.25
C GLU A 13 14.10 -12.50 -7.85
N PHE A 14 14.62 -13.14 -6.79
CA PHE A 14 14.33 -12.76 -5.40
C PHE A 14 15.53 -12.05 -4.76
N ASP A 15 16.75 -12.49 -5.05
CA ASP A 15 17.97 -11.97 -4.42
C ASP A 15 18.26 -10.53 -4.83
N THR A 16 17.86 -10.14 -6.04
CA THR A 16 18.14 -8.79 -6.60
C THR A 16 16.96 -7.84 -6.56
N LEU A 17 15.77 -8.29 -6.12
CA LEU A 17 14.55 -7.48 -6.18
C LEU A 17 14.61 -6.28 -5.23
N PHE A 18 14.98 -6.49 -3.97
CA PHE A 18 15.16 -5.40 -3.00
C PHE A 18 16.20 -4.34 -3.44
N PRO A 19 17.45 -4.69 -3.80
CA PRO A 19 18.42 -3.67 -4.19
C PRO A 19 18.04 -2.89 -5.46
N LYS A 20 17.35 -3.53 -6.43
CA LYS A 20 16.81 -2.81 -7.60
C LYS A 20 15.74 -1.80 -7.20
N ILE A 21 14.75 -2.22 -6.41
CA ILE A 21 13.69 -1.34 -5.92
C ILE A 21 14.27 -0.18 -5.08
N ARG A 22 15.19 -0.47 -4.15
CA ARG A 22 15.89 0.56 -3.37
C ARG A 22 16.52 1.62 -4.27
N SER A 23 17.16 1.21 -5.37
CA SER A 23 17.80 2.15 -6.31
C SER A 23 16.82 3.07 -7.06
N PHE A 24 15.55 2.66 -7.18
CA PHE A 24 14.48 3.51 -7.72
C PHE A 24 14.01 4.49 -6.66
N LEU A 25 13.65 3.98 -5.48
CA LEU A 25 13.14 4.80 -4.37
C LEU A 25 14.14 5.87 -3.90
N GLU A 26 15.45 5.59 -3.93
CA GLU A 26 16.50 6.57 -3.62
C GLU A 26 16.54 7.76 -4.60
N LYS A 27 15.98 7.62 -5.80
CA LYS A 27 15.88 8.68 -6.82
C LYS A 27 14.58 9.49 -6.69
N ASP A 28 13.60 8.98 -5.96
CA ASP A 28 12.28 9.60 -5.72
C ASP A 28 12.23 10.40 -4.42
N THR A 29 13.39 10.84 -3.93
CA THR A 29 13.51 11.68 -2.74
C THR A 29 13.59 13.14 -3.11
N MET A 30 13.18 14.01 -2.19
CA MET A 30 13.36 15.44 -2.29
C MET A 30 13.76 16.01 -0.93
N ASP A 31 14.89 16.70 -0.93
CA ASP A 31 15.39 17.44 0.23
C ASP A 31 15.11 18.93 0.04
N MET A 32 14.57 19.57 1.07
CA MET A 32 14.36 21.01 1.09
C MET A 32 14.53 21.59 2.50
N VAL A 33 14.57 22.92 2.58
CA VAL A 33 14.60 23.64 3.86
C VAL A 33 13.45 24.63 3.87
N ILE A 34 12.58 24.55 4.87
CA ILE A 34 11.49 25.50 5.11
C ILE A 34 11.67 26.03 6.53
N ASP A 35 11.74 27.35 6.68
CA ASP A 35 11.91 28.02 7.98
C ASP A 35 13.09 27.48 8.82
N ASP A 36 14.24 27.27 8.16
CA ASP A 36 15.47 26.67 8.71
C ASP A 36 15.35 25.20 9.17
N GLU A 37 14.25 24.52 8.85
CA GLU A 37 14.06 23.10 9.13
C GLU A 37 14.34 22.26 7.87
N PRO A 38 15.31 21.32 7.92
CA PRO A 38 15.53 20.37 6.83
C PRO A 38 14.37 19.36 6.77
N ILE A 39 13.82 19.20 5.58
CA ILE A 39 12.71 18.29 5.31
C ILE A 39 13.12 17.34 4.19
N ARG A 40 12.99 16.05 4.46
CA ARG A 40 13.16 14.97 3.50
C ARG A 40 11.81 14.34 3.21
N GLY A 41 11.37 14.45 1.96
CA GLY A 41 10.13 13.89 1.47
C GLY A 41 10.34 12.95 0.29
N TYR A 42 9.24 12.34 -0.15
CA TYR A 42 9.21 11.57 -1.40
C TYR A 42 8.37 12.32 -2.41
N ARG A 43 8.72 12.18 -3.68
CA ARG A 43 8.00 12.80 -4.78
C ARG A 43 7.75 11.76 -5.86
N SER A 44 6.58 11.85 -6.49
CA SER A 44 6.41 11.26 -7.81
C SER A 44 7.33 11.99 -8.79
N PRO A 45 7.82 11.30 -9.83
CA PRO A 45 8.83 11.89 -10.69
C PRO A 45 8.36 13.10 -11.50
N ASP A 46 7.06 13.38 -11.49
CA ASP A 46 6.33 14.36 -12.28
C ASP A 46 5.99 15.67 -11.58
N THR A 47 6.41 15.82 -10.32
CA THR A 47 6.12 17.00 -9.53
C THR A 47 7.30 17.38 -8.62
N PRO A 48 7.72 18.65 -8.61
CA PRO A 48 8.72 19.14 -7.66
C PRO A 48 8.06 19.51 -6.31
N ALA A 49 7.23 18.62 -5.78
CA ALA A 49 6.47 18.82 -4.55
C ALA A 49 6.51 17.55 -3.69
N VAL A 50 6.47 17.72 -2.37
CA VAL A 50 6.25 16.59 -1.45
C VAL A 50 4.75 16.43 -1.30
N TRP A 51 4.19 15.40 -1.90
CA TRP A 51 2.79 15.03 -1.69
C TRP A 51 2.70 14.07 -0.52
N ILE A 52 1.68 14.23 0.35
CA ILE A 52 1.44 13.25 1.42
C ILE A 52 1.07 11.88 0.85
N ARG A 53 0.49 11.86 -0.36
CA ARG A 53 0.24 10.63 -1.13
C ARG A 53 1.51 9.89 -1.44
N ASP A 54 2.38 10.52 -2.23
CA ASP A 54 3.72 10.00 -2.55
C ASP A 54 4.45 9.60 -1.28
N HIS A 55 4.41 10.49 -0.28
CA HIS A 55 5.13 10.27 0.95
C HIS A 55 4.66 8.99 1.64
N SER A 56 3.37 8.83 1.91
CA SER A 56 2.86 7.64 2.62
C SER A 56 3.02 6.34 1.81
N ASP A 57 2.87 6.38 0.49
CA ASP A 57 2.86 5.19 -0.35
C ASP A 57 4.29 4.74 -0.73
N ILE A 58 5.22 5.67 -0.95
CA ILE A 58 6.65 5.38 -1.15
C ILE A 58 7.33 5.04 0.18
N MET A 59 6.97 5.71 1.29
CA MET A 59 7.54 5.47 2.62
C MET A 59 7.40 4.00 3.05
N ARG A 60 6.33 3.33 2.63
CA ARG A 60 6.10 1.91 2.94
C ARG A 60 7.29 1.03 2.54
N GLY A 61 7.93 1.34 1.41
CA GLY A 61 9.15 0.68 0.94
C GLY A 61 10.42 1.37 1.43
N ALA A 62 10.44 2.70 1.46
CA ALA A 62 11.63 3.46 1.84
C ALA A 62 12.02 3.28 3.33
N ARG A 63 11.05 2.97 4.22
CA ARG A 63 11.28 2.75 5.66
C ARG A 63 12.36 1.72 5.99
N PHE A 64 12.67 0.80 5.08
CA PHE A 64 13.68 -0.23 5.30
C PHE A 64 15.12 0.29 5.21
N PHE A 65 15.33 1.50 4.67
CA PHE A 65 16.67 2.07 4.48
C PHE A 65 16.75 3.59 4.71
N GLU A 66 15.62 4.30 4.77
CA GLU A 66 15.60 5.74 5.04
C GLU A 66 16.08 6.04 6.48
N GLN A 67 16.77 7.18 6.63
CA GLN A 67 17.27 7.69 7.91
C GLN A 67 16.40 8.81 8.49
N ASP A 68 15.70 9.57 7.64
CA ASP A 68 14.72 10.56 8.07
C ASP A 68 13.31 10.19 7.58
N LEU A 69 12.52 9.64 8.49
CA LEU A 69 11.12 9.28 8.26
C LEU A 69 10.13 10.28 8.89
N THR A 70 10.63 11.28 9.62
CA THR A 70 9.80 12.08 10.53
C THR A 70 9.64 13.51 10.09
N SER A 71 10.61 14.11 9.37
CA SER A 71 10.59 15.54 9.07
C SER A 71 9.39 15.97 8.23
N ALA A 72 9.13 15.30 7.09
CA ALA A 72 8.00 15.64 6.24
C ALA A 72 6.64 15.39 6.93
N VAL A 73 6.51 14.31 7.69
CA VAL A 73 5.27 14.05 8.47
C VAL A 73 5.04 15.12 9.52
N THR A 74 6.09 15.53 10.24
CA THR A 74 6.04 16.62 11.22
C THR A 74 5.61 17.92 10.55
N HIS A 75 6.18 18.23 9.38
CA HIS A 75 5.82 19.42 8.63
C HIS A 75 4.35 19.44 8.17
N PHE A 76 3.80 18.30 7.71
CA PHE A 76 2.36 18.19 7.42
C PHE A 76 1.49 18.42 8.66
N ALA A 77 1.96 17.99 9.84
CA ALA A 77 1.25 18.21 11.10
C ALA A 77 1.28 19.68 11.52
N ASP A 78 2.43 20.35 11.40
CA ASP A 78 2.62 21.74 11.80
C ASP A 78 1.85 22.71 10.91
N THR A 79 1.67 22.35 9.64
CA THR A 79 0.94 23.14 8.64
C THR A 79 -0.53 22.75 8.54
N GLN A 80 -1.00 21.79 9.33
CA GLN A 80 -2.41 21.40 9.38
C GLN A 80 -3.30 22.61 9.69
N ALA A 81 -4.38 22.78 8.93
CA ALA A 81 -5.31 23.86 9.16
C ALA A 81 -6.05 23.68 10.50
N ARG A 82 -6.48 24.79 11.12
CA ARG A 82 -7.17 24.77 12.43
C ARG A 82 -8.42 23.88 12.48
N ASN A 83 -9.08 23.67 11.34
CA ASN A 83 -10.26 22.80 11.23
C ASN A 83 -9.91 21.31 11.04
N GLY A 84 -8.63 20.93 11.06
CA GLY A 84 -8.15 19.56 10.87
C GLY A 84 -7.79 19.19 9.43
N ARG A 85 -8.07 20.06 8.44
CA ARG A 85 -7.72 19.80 7.04
C ARG A 85 -6.21 19.70 6.86
N VAL A 86 -5.76 18.66 6.19
CA VAL A 86 -4.36 18.47 5.77
C VAL A 86 -4.19 18.94 4.32
N PHE A 87 -3.02 19.50 3.99
CA PHE A 87 -2.66 19.84 2.62
C PHE A 87 -2.18 18.59 1.86
N ASP A 88 -2.47 18.50 0.57
CA ASP A 88 -2.06 17.38 -0.28
C ASP A 88 -0.55 17.41 -0.50
N TYR A 89 -0.01 18.61 -0.71
CA TYR A 89 1.41 18.79 -0.92
C TYR A 89 1.91 20.17 -0.50
N PHE A 90 3.23 20.22 -0.35
CA PHE A 90 3.98 21.47 -0.27
C PHE A 90 5.14 21.49 -1.26
N THR A 91 5.53 22.68 -1.70
CA THR A 91 6.69 22.92 -2.57
C THR A 91 7.36 24.23 -2.20
N VAL A 92 8.66 24.31 -2.47
CA VAL A 92 9.48 25.53 -2.39
C VAL A 92 9.87 26.06 -3.78
N GLN A 93 9.26 25.51 -4.84
CA GLN A 93 9.52 25.97 -6.20
C GLN A 93 8.60 27.14 -6.56
N PRO A 94 9.16 28.26 -7.07
CA PRO A 94 8.34 29.36 -7.58
C PRO A 94 7.58 28.91 -8.83
N GLU A 95 6.26 29.10 -8.85
CA GLU A 95 5.43 28.81 -10.03
C GLU A 95 5.38 30.02 -10.98
N LYS A 96 5.61 31.24 -10.47
CA LYS A 96 5.58 32.48 -11.27
C LYS A 96 6.91 33.23 -11.19
N VAL A 97 7.91 32.70 -11.88
CA VAL A 97 9.21 33.37 -12.04
C VAL A 97 9.08 34.58 -12.99
N PRO A 98 9.64 35.76 -12.69
CA PRO A 98 10.53 36.11 -11.56
C PRO A 98 9.84 36.79 -10.36
N CYS A 99 8.51 36.73 -10.27
CA CYS A 99 7.71 37.59 -9.40
C CYS A 99 7.55 37.09 -7.95
N GLU A 100 8.01 35.89 -7.62
CA GLU A 100 7.81 35.23 -6.31
C GLU A 100 9.10 35.27 -5.45
N ARG A 101 9.55 36.46 -5.03
CA ARG A 101 10.81 36.62 -4.26
C ARG A 101 10.75 36.19 -2.80
N GLU A 102 9.57 36.18 -2.18
CA GLU A 102 9.35 35.80 -0.76
C GLU A 102 8.18 34.79 -0.59
N ASN A 103 7.52 34.39 -1.68
CA ASN A 103 6.31 33.55 -1.67
C ASN A 103 6.53 32.23 -2.43
N TRP A 104 7.69 31.61 -2.26
CA TRP A 104 8.05 30.36 -2.94
C TRP A 104 7.52 29.10 -2.25
N SER A 105 7.16 29.18 -0.96
CA SER A 105 6.60 28.07 -0.20
C SER A 105 5.10 28.04 -0.41
N LYS A 106 4.59 26.96 -0.97
CA LYS A 106 3.17 26.79 -1.29
C LYS A 106 2.64 25.54 -0.62
N TYR A 107 1.43 25.66 -0.11
CA TYR A 107 0.67 24.58 0.51
C TYR A 107 -0.64 24.44 -0.23
N VAL A 108 -0.87 23.28 -0.83
CA VAL A 108 -1.99 23.10 -1.76
C VAL A 108 -2.90 22.00 -1.26
N ARG A 109 -4.20 22.28 -1.27
CA ARG A 109 -5.26 21.26 -1.15
C ARG A 109 -5.82 21.04 -2.54
N VAL A 110 -5.87 19.80 -3.01
CA VAL A 110 -6.66 19.42 -4.18
C VAL A 110 -8.09 19.12 -3.71
N PRO A 111 -9.09 19.97 -4.03
CA PRO A 111 -10.43 19.82 -3.45
C PRO A 111 -11.11 18.49 -3.79
N VAL A 112 -10.87 17.90 -4.95
CA VAL A 112 -11.52 16.63 -5.33
C VAL A 112 -10.96 15.41 -4.59
N GLU A 113 -9.77 15.50 -3.98
CA GLU A 113 -9.18 14.42 -3.19
C GLU A 113 -9.80 14.29 -1.80
N ALA A 114 -10.16 13.07 -1.43
CA ALA A 114 -10.75 12.71 -0.13
C ALA A 114 -9.87 11.73 0.68
N ASP A 115 -8.68 11.43 0.17
CA ASP A 115 -7.74 10.42 0.63
C ASP A 115 -6.54 11.00 1.41
N VAL A 116 -6.43 12.33 1.43
CA VAL A 116 -5.33 13.08 2.07
C VAL A 116 -5.19 12.78 3.56
N GLU A 117 -6.30 12.89 4.31
CA GLU A 117 -6.28 12.78 5.75
C GLU A 117 -5.85 11.37 6.21
N TYR A 118 -6.36 10.29 5.62
CA TYR A 118 -5.94 8.95 6.05
C TYR A 118 -4.47 8.67 5.71
N ARG A 119 -3.95 9.22 4.61
CA ARG A 119 -2.54 9.06 4.22
C ARG A 119 -1.59 9.76 5.19
N PHE A 120 -2.00 10.88 5.77
CA PHE A 120 -1.26 11.52 6.86
C PHE A 120 -1.10 10.59 8.08
N ILE A 121 -2.19 9.93 8.52
CA ILE A 121 -2.12 8.95 9.61
C ILE A 121 -1.22 7.76 9.21
N LYS A 122 -1.34 7.25 7.98
CA LYS A 122 -0.52 6.14 7.48
C LYS A 122 0.97 6.50 7.51
N ALA A 123 1.36 7.69 7.04
CA ALA A 123 2.75 8.15 7.08
C ALA A 123 3.26 8.25 8.53
N ALA A 124 2.48 8.82 9.45
CA ALA A 124 2.85 8.89 10.86
C ALA A 124 3.05 7.49 11.48
N PHE A 125 2.15 6.55 11.17
CA PHE A 125 2.24 5.18 11.66
C PHE A 125 3.48 4.46 11.10
N LEU A 126 3.76 4.57 9.80
CA LEU A 126 4.92 3.92 9.17
C LEU A 126 6.25 4.43 9.73
N ALA A 127 6.35 5.75 9.94
CA ALA A 127 7.51 6.37 10.56
C ALA A 127 7.68 5.89 12.01
N TRP A 128 6.62 5.90 12.83
CA TRP A 128 6.66 5.40 14.21
C TRP A 128 7.00 3.90 14.29
N GLN A 129 6.46 3.09 13.39
CA GLN A 129 6.75 1.66 13.33
C GLN A 129 8.25 1.40 13.08
N ALA A 130 8.90 2.23 12.26
CA ALA A 130 10.32 2.09 11.94
C ALA A 130 11.26 2.73 12.98
N THR A 131 10.89 3.88 13.55
CA THR A 131 11.73 4.63 14.51
C THR A 131 11.56 4.16 15.94
N GLY A 132 10.37 3.69 16.32
CA GLY A 132 10.00 3.40 17.70
C GLY A 132 9.91 4.63 18.61
N ASP A 133 9.85 5.84 18.03
CA ASP A 133 9.78 7.08 18.80
C ASP A 133 8.35 7.33 19.30
N ASP A 134 8.04 6.77 20.46
CA ASP A 134 6.75 6.93 21.14
C ASP A 134 6.46 8.40 21.51
N SER A 135 7.50 9.21 21.77
CA SER A 135 7.33 10.63 22.16
C SER A 135 6.93 11.48 20.96
N TRP A 136 7.62 11.31 19.84
CA TRP A 136 7.26 11.92 18.57
C TRP A 136 5.85 11.49 18.13
N MET A 137 5.55 10.19 18.15
CA MET A 137 4.23 9.69 17.79
C MET A 137 3.13 10.28 18.69
N ALA A 138 3.34 10.34 20.01
CA ALA A 138 2.38 10.92 20.94
C ALA A 138 2.10 12.41 20.66
N SER A 139 3.11 13.16 20.20
CA SER A 139 2.95 14.57 19.81
C SER A 139 2.02 14.77 18.62
N LEU A 140 1.90 13.77 17.72
CA LEU A 140 1.10 13.83 16.52
C LEU A 140 -0.35 13.34 16.70
N ILE A 141 -0.66 12.63 17.78
CA ILE A 141 -2.01 12.12 18.09
C ILE A 141 -3.09 13.22 17.95
N PRO A 142 -2.93 14.44 18.51
CA PRO A 142 -3.94 15.48 18.36
C PRO A 142 -4.18 15.90 16.91
N SER A 143 -3.15 15.95 16.07
CA SER A 143 -3.26 16.31 14.66
C SER A 143 -3.93 15.20 13.86
N MET A 144 -3.63 13.94 14.16
CA MET A 144 -4.28 12.77 13.56
C MET A 144 -5.78 12.70 13.91
N GLU A 145 -6.15 12.90 15.18
CA GLU A 145 -7.55 12.95 15.61
C GLU A 145 -8.30 14.10 14.91
N LYS A 146 -7.67 15.27 14.74
CA LYS A 146 -8.26 16.40 13.98
C LYS A 146 -8.45 16.09 12.50
N ALA A 147 -7.49 15.40 11.87
CA ALA A 147 -7.60 14.99 10.47
C ALA A 147 -8.79 14.05 10.23
N LEU A 148 -8.93 13.03 11.08
CA LEU A 148 -10.10 12.13 11.03
C LEU A 148 -11.41 12.88 11.28
N ASN A 149 -11.44 13.76 12.28
CA ASN A 149 -12.63 14.58 12.57
C ASN A 149 -13.02 15.46 11.38
N TYR A 150 -12.05 16.06 10.67
CA TYR A 150 -12.33 16.83 9.46
C TYR A 150 -13.00 15.96 8.38
N ALA A 151 -12.42 14.79 8.09
CA ALA A 151 -12.97 13.87 7.08
C ALA A 151 -14.40 13.38 7.43
N PHE A 152 -14.68 13.14 8.71
CA PHE A 152 -15.96 12.57 9.17
C PHE A 152 -17.02 13.62 9.56
N THR A 153 -16.73 14.91 9.39
CA THR A 153 -17.71 15.97 9.71
C THR A 153 -17.86 17.02 8.62
N HIS A 154 -16.88 17.17 7.73
CA HIS A 154 -16.93 18.21 6.70
C HIS A 154 -18.00 17.89 5.64
N PRO A 155 -18.85 18.85 5.23
CA PRO A 155 -19.99 18.60 4.33
C PRO A 155 -19.60 18.11 2.92
N TRP A 156 -18.37 18.37 2.50
CA TRP A 156 -17.79 17.86 1.23
C TRP A 156 -17.08 16.51 1.35
N ARG A 157 -16.89 16.00 2.57
CA ARG A 157 -16.16 14.75 2.82
C ARG A 157 -17.05 13.68 3.43
N TRP A 158 -18.00 14.04 4.27
CA TRP A 158 -18.85 13.09 4.97
C TRP A 158 -20.24 13.02 4.33
N ASP A 159 -20.73 11.80 4.11
CA ASP A 159 -22.14 11.53 3.86
C ASP A 159 -22.81 11.12 5.17
N PRO A 160 -23.69 11.95 5.76
CA PRO A 160 -24.29 11.66 7.06
C PRO A 160 -25.34 10.54 7.02
N GLU A 161 -25.89 10.24 5.85
CA GLU A 161 -26.91 9.20 5.67
C GLU A 161 -26.26 7.82 5.65
N LEU A 162 -25.23 7.64 4.82
CA LEU A 162 -24.47 6.40 4.70
C LEU A 162 -23.40 6.27 5.78
N GLN A 163 -23.07 7.38 6.46
CA GLN A 163 -21.95 7.46 7.41
C GLN A 163 -20.65 6.91 6.79
N LEU A 164 -20.37 7.39 5.59
CA LEU A 164 -19.18 7.06 4.79
C LEU A 164 -18.57 8.34 4.24
N VAL A 165 -17.28 8.26 3.91
CA VAL A 165 -16.60 9.33 3.18
C VAL A 165 -17.08 9.33 1.73
N LYS A 166 -17.38 10.52 1.22
CA LYS A 166 -17.76 10.80 -0.16
C LYS A 166 -16.72 11.68 -0.83
N ARG A 167 -16.66 11.59 -2.16
CA ARG A 167 -15.79 12.42 -3.01
C ARG A 167 -16.50 12.83 -4.30
N PRO A 168 -15.97 13.81 -5.05
CA PRO A 168 -16.30 14.03 -6.46
C PRO A 168 -16.00 12.79 -7.33
N TYR A 169 -16.70 12.63 -8.45
CA TYR A 169 -16.56 11.47 -9.31
C TYR A 169 -15.24 11.47 -10.09
N THR A 170 -14.23 10.78 -9.57
CA THR A 170 -12.90 10.61 -10.15
C THR A 170 -12.68 9.19 -10.67
N ILE A 171 -11.69 8.97 -11.55
CA ILE A 171 -11.19 7.61 -11.80
C ILE A 171 -10.42 7.17 -10.56
N ASP A 172 -10.88 6.11 -9.90
CA ASP A 172 -10.43 5.68 -8.56
C ASP A 172 -10.02 6.86 -7.66
N SER A 173 -8.82 6.88 -7.09
CA SER A 173 -8.35 7.95 -6.20
C SER A 173 -7.63 9.12 -6.89
N TRP A 174 -7.74 9.29 -8.21
CA TRP A 174 -7.03 10.34 -8.94
C TRP A 174 -7.56 11.75 -8.65
N ASP A 175 -6.77 12.75 -9.04
CA ASP A 175 -6.82 14.14 -8.60
C ASP A 175 -7.71 15.05 -9.46
N PHE A 176 -8.47 14.49 -10.41
CA PHE A 176 -9.41 15.22 -11.25
C PHE A 176 -10.75 14.51 -11.35
N ALA A 177 -11.82 15.30 -11.36
CA ALA A 177 -13.20 14.83 -11.40
C ALA A 177 -13.82 14.91 -12.80
N TYR A 178 -14.86 14.13 -13.01
CA TYR A 178 -15.70 14.19 -14.19
C TYR A 178 -16.48 15.50 -14.22
N SER A 179 -16.37 16.24 -15.32
CA SER A 179 -17.01 17.55 -15.51
C SER A 179 -18.25 17.49 -16.42
N ALA A 180 -18.59 16.31 -16.95
CA ALA A 180 -19.64 16.15 -17.96
C ALA A 180 -19.49 17.10 -19.18
N GLY A 181 -18.23 17.41 -19.54
CA GLY A 181 -17.93 18.27 -20.69
C GLY A 181 -18.27 19.75 -20.47
N SER A 182 -18.39 20.21 -19.23
CA SER A 182 -18.58 21.65 -18.94
C SER A 182 -17.40 22.52 -19.39
N HIS A 183 -16.22 21.90 -19.56
CA HIS A 183 -15.00 22.52 -20.06
C HIS A 183 -14.02 21.45 -20.60
N ASP A 184 -12.94 21.90 -21.23
CA ASP A 184 -11.92 21.11 -21.93
C ASP A 184 -10.58 20.99 -21.17
N TRP A 185 -10.60 21.20 -19.86
CA TRP A 185 -9.47 20.97 -18.95
C TRP A 185 -9.81 20.01 -17.80
N LEU A 186 -8.79 19.50 -17.09
CA LEU A 186 -8.96 18.64 -15.90
C LEU A 186 -9.62 19.38 -14.72
N GLN A 187 -10.68 18.82 -14.13
CA GLN A 187 -11.40 19.43 -13.01
C GLN A 187 -10.79 19.06 -11.66
N PHE A 188 -9.94 19.93 -11.11
CA PHE A 188 -9.35 19.77 -9.77
C PHE A 188 -10.21 20.35 -8.64
N GLN A 189 -11.26 21.12 -8.96
CA GLN A 189 -12.04 21.89 -7.99
C GLN A 189 -13.39 21.26 -7.65
N ILE A 190 -13.98 21.69 -6.53
CA ILE A 190 -15.38 21.42 -6.18
C ILE A 190 -16.19 22.68 -6.51
N ASP A 191 -17.30 22.51 -7.22
CA ASP A 191 -18.23 23.56 -7.63
C ASP A 191 -19.68 23.04 -7.64
N GLU A 192 -20.63 23.88 -8.10
CA GLU A 192 -22.04 23.52 -8.21
C GLU A 192 -22.35 22.36 -9.18
N ASN A 193 -21.45 22.02 -10.09
CA ASN A 193 -21.62 20.97 -11.09
C ASN A 193 -20.97 19.63 -10.69
N THR A 194 -20.44 19.56 -9.46
CA THR A 194 -19.72 18.38 -8.96
C THR A 194 -20.66 17.18 -8.78
N PHE A 195 -20.30 16.05 -9.41
CA PHE A 195 -20.98 14.76 -9.21
C PHE A 195 -20.40 14.04 -7.99
N TRP A 196 -21.26 13.73 -7.01
CA TRP A 196 -20.86 13.10 -5.75
C TRP A 196 -21.12 11.59 -5.73
N GLY A 197 -20.29 10.86 -4.98
CA GLY A 197 -20.51 9.45 -4.68
C GLY A 197 -19.57 8.91 -3.60
N ILE A 198 -19.73 7.63 -3.32
CA ILE A 198 -18.89 6.87 -2.41
C ILE A 198 -17.89 6.07 -3.22
N MET A 199 -16.60 6.31 -2.98
CA MET A 199 -15.50 5.54 -3.54
C MET A 199 -14.95 4.62 -2.45
N HIS A 200 -14.80 3.33 -2.78
CA HIS A 200 -14.48 2.28 -1.83
C HIS A 200 -13.05 2.42 -1.25
N GLY A 201 -12.08 2.83 -2.08
CA GLY A 201 -10.68 3.06 -1.70
C GLY A 201 -10.49 4.16 -0.64
N ASP A 202 -11.28 5.23 -0.66
CA ASP A 202 -11.23 6.25 0.40
C ASP A 202 -11.64 5.64 1.74
N ASN A 203 -12.75 4.91 1.75
CA ASN A 203 -13.36 4.37 2.96
C ASN A 203 -12.52 3.23 3.56
N SER A 204 -11.88 2.40 2.74
CA SER A 204 -10.92 1.42 3.23
C SER A 204 -9.65 2.06 3.78
N GLY A 205 -9.19 3.18 3.20
CA GLY A 205 -8.09 3.98 3.72
C GLY A 205 -8.40 4.56 5.11
N PHE A 206 -9.60 5.12 5.30
CA PHE A 206 -10.04 5.60 6.62
C PHE A 206 -10.24 4.49 7.64
N TYR A 207 -10.71 3.31 7.21
CA TYR A 207 -10.74 2.12 8.06
C TYR A 207 -9.34 1.78 8.58
N GLU A 208 -8.36 1.69 7.67
CA GLU A 208 -6.96 1.40 8.01
C GLU A 208 -6.38 2.46 8.96
N ALA A 209 -6.56 3.75 8.65
CA ALA A 209 -6.07 4.84 9.48
C ALA A 209 -6.67 4.84 10.89
N CYS A 210 -7.97 4.53 11.05
CA CYS A 210 -8.58 4.40 12.38
C CYS A 210 -7.95 3.25 13.19
N LEU A 211 -7.62 2.12 12.54
CA LEU A 211 -6.94 1.01 13.20
C LEU A 211 -5.48 1.33 13.56
N MET A 212 -4.76 2.01 12.67
CA MET A 212 -3.39 2.50 12.94
C MET A 212 -3.38 3.46 14.14
N LEU A 213 -4.31 4.42 14.17
CA LEU A 213 -4.46 5.34 15.30
C LEU A 213 -4.81 4.58 16.60
N ALA A 214 -5.71 3.61 16.54
CA ALA A 214 -6.04 2.78 17.70
C ALA A 214 -4.82 1.99 18.23
N LYS A 215 -3.98 1.44 17.33
CA LYS A 215 -2.72 0.77 17.72
C LYS A 215 -1.77 1.72 18.45
N MET A 216 -1.56 2.92 17.91
CA MET A 216 -0.74 3.97 18.53
C MET A 216 -1.29 4.40 19.90
N LEU A 217 -2.62 4.59 20.02
CA LEU A 217 -3.26 4.92 21.30
C LEU A 217 -3.13 3.79 22.33
N ASN A 218 -3.25 2.53 21.92
CA ASN A 218 -3.01 1.39 22.80
C ASN A 218 -1.58 1.36 23.32
N ARG A 219 -0.59 1.68 22.47
CA ARG A 219 0.82 1.82 22.90
C ARG A 219 0.99 2.88 24.00
N LEU A 220 0.24 3.97 23.92
CA LEU A 220 0.23 5.05 24.91
C LEU A 220 -0.73 4.80 26.08
N GLU A 221 -1.25 3.58 26.22
CA GLU A 221 -2.22 3.19 27.26
C GLU A 221 -3.52 4.02 27.26
N GLN A 222 -3.86 4.65 26.13
CA GLN A 222 -5.10 5.40 25.92
C GLN A 222 -6.23 4.47 25.43
N PHE A 223 -6.51 3.42 26.21
CA PHE A 223 -7.35 2.29 25.80
C PHE A 223 -8.79 2.68 25.43
N GLU A 224 -9.40 3.66 26.11
CA GLU A 224 -10.76 4.10 25.80
C GLU A 224 -10.85 4.75 24.41
N LYS A 225 -9.89 5.61 24.08
CA LYS A 225 -9.81 6.22 22.74
C LYS A 225 -9.49 5.19 21.67
N ALA A 226 -8.58 4.26 21.96
CA ALA A 226 -8.26 3.18 21.04
C ALA A 226 -9.52 2.33 20.73
N ALA A 227 -10.28 1.94 21.76
CA ALA A 227 -11.53 1.22 21.60
C ALA A 227 -12.57 2.01 20.78
N HIS A 228 -12.66 3.32 20.98
CA HIS A 228 -13.52 4.19 20.17
C HIS A 228 -13.16 4.11 18.68
N TRP A 229 -11.89 4.33 18.32
CA TRP A 229 -11.44 4.31 16.93
C TRP A 229 -11.54 2.92 16.29
N THR A 230 -11.26 1.85 17.05
CA THR A 230 -11.51 0.47 16.60
C THR A 230 -12.99 0.24 16.29
N SER A 231 -13.90 0.66 17.18
CA SER A 231 -15.34 0.53 16.94
C SER A 231 -15.80 1.36 15.74
N PHE A 232 -15.25 2.56 15.56
CA PHE A 232 -15.57 3.41 14.41
C PHE A 232 -15.12 2.76 13.10
N ALA A 233 -13.89 2.22 13.06
CA ALA A 233 -13.36 1.48 11.92
C ALA A 233 -14.28 0.31 11.55
N HIS A 234 -14.66 -0.54 12.51
CA HIS A 234 -15.57 -1.65 12.24
C HIS A 234 -16.94 -1.19 11.70
N GLY A 235 -17.44 -0.04 12.17
CA GLY A 235 -18.63 0.60 11.61
C GLY A 235 -18.44 1.01 10.14
N LEU A 236 -17.32 1.64 9.80
CA LEU A 236 -16.96 1.98 8.42
C LEU A 236 -16.90 0.74 7.53
N LYS A 237 -16.17 -0.31 7.95
CA LYS A 237 -16.05 -1.58 7.23
C LYS A 237 -17.43 -2.18 6.93
N LYS A 238 -18.32 -2.21 7.91
CA LYS A 238 -19.67 -2.76 7.74
C LYS A 238 -20.44 -1.98 6.67
N ARG A 239 -20.56 -0.66 6.81
CA ARG A 239 -21.35 0.18 5.89
C ARG A 239 -20.76 0.25 4.49
N MET A 240 -19.43 0.25 4.39
CA MET A 240 -18.72 0.17 3.11
C MET A 240 -19.03 -1.15 2.39
N ASN A 241 -19.00 -2.28 3.10
CA ASN A 241 -19.37 -3.57 2.50
C ASN A 241 -20.84 -3.61 2.08
N GLU A 242 -21.75 -3.06 2.87
CA GLU A 242 -23.17 -2.96 2.52
C GLU A 242 -23.42 -2.05 1.30
N THR A 243 -22.60 -1.01 1.11
CA THR A 243 -22.79 0.01 0.08
C THR A 243 -22.08 -0.33 -1.23
N CYS A 244 -20.84 -0.78 -1.16
CA CYS A 244 -19.93 -0.83 -2.30
C CYS A 244 -19.69 -2.25 -2.85
N TRP A 245 -20.03 -3.31 -2.10
CA TRP A 245 -19.82 -4.68 -2.57
C TRP A 245 -20.89 -5.10 -3.58
N ASN A 246 -20.49 -5.50 -4.79
CA ASN A 246 -21.44 -5.88 -5.85
C ASN A 246 -21.75 -7.39 -5.93
N GLY A 247 -21.15 -8.19 -5.04
CA GLY A 247 -21.23 -9.65 -5.07
C GLY A 247 -19.96 -10.34 -5.57
N TRP A 248 -19.10 -9.62 -6.30
CA TRP A 248 -17.85 -10.16 -6.86
C TRP A 248 -16.61 -9.36 -6.45
N PHE A 249 -16.72 -8.03 -6.46
CA PHE A 249 -15.69 -7.05 -6.10
C PHE A 249 -16.36 -5.75 -5.62
N TYR A 250 -15.58 -4.72 -5.26
CA TYR A 250 -16.14 -3.42 -4.89
C TYR A 250 -16.41 -2.57 -6.14
N THR A 251 -17.65 -2.11 -6.31
CA THR A 251 -18.06 -1.16 -7.36
C THR A 251 -17.19 0.09 -7.27
N HIS A 252 -16.57 0.48 -8.38
CA HIS A 252 -15.68 1.64 -8.48
C HIS A 252 -16.25 2.90 -7.81
N PHE A 253 -17.49 3.28 -8.15
CA PHE A 253 -18.10 4.50 -7.66
C PHE A 253 -19.62 4.37 -7.44
N VAL A 254 -20.07 4.44 -6.19
CA VAL A 254 -21.50 4.41 -5.86
C VAL A 254 -22.04 5.84 -5.89
N LYS A 255 -22.75 6.16 -6.96
CA LYS A 255 -23.22 7.53 -7.27
C LYS A 255 -24.28 8.01 -6.27
N LYS A 256 -24.10 9.22 -5.74
CA LYS A 256 -25.13 9.98 -5.03
C LYS A 256 -25.77 11.04 -5.92
N THR A 257 -24.97 11.64 -6.81
CA THR A 257 -25.50 12.52 -7.86
C THR A 257 -25.80 11.67 -9.10
N PRO A 258 -27.04 11.65 -9.61
CA PRO A 258 -27.37 10.90 -10.81
C PRO A 258 -26.57 11.38 -12.02
N VAL A 259 -25.84 10.47 -12.65
CA VAL A 259 -25.11 10.70 -13.90
C VAL A 259 -24.89 9.36 -14.60
N THR A 260 -24.89 9.35 -15.93
CA THR A 260 -24.63 8.18 -16.76
C THR A 260 -23.49 8.51 -17.71
N ILE A 261 -22.53 7.59 -17.83
CA ILE A 261 -21.44 7.71 -18.80
C ILE A 261 -21.70 6.74 -19.94
N ASP A 262 -22.09 7.27 -21.10
CA ASP A 262 -22.32 6.47 -22.29
C ASP A 262 -21.02 5.83 -22.78
N GLY A 263 -21.08 4.57 -23.21
CA GLY A 263 -19.93 3.85 -23.78
C GLY A 263 -19.13 2.99 -22.81
N VAL A 264 -19.50 2.94 -21.52
CA VAL A 264 -18.90 2.02 -20.55
C VAL A 264 -19.95 1.43 -19.61
N ASP A 265 -19.82 0.14 -19.30
CA ASP A 265 -20.62 -0.50 -18.26
C ASP A 265 -19.93 -0.32 -16.90
N GLU A 266 -20.33 0.74 -16.19
CA GLU A 266 -19.77 1.09 -14.88
C GLU A 266 -20.05 0.01 -13.82
N ALA A 267 -21.05 -0.85 -14.01
CA ALA A 267 -21.35 -1.94 -13.05
C ALA A 267 -20.29 -3.05 -13.08
N SER A 268 -19.57 -3.22 -14.19
CA SER A 268 -18.46 -4.17 -14.34
C SER A 268 -17.07 -3.55 -14.17
N GLN A 269 -16.99 -2.24 -13.91
CA GLN A 269 -15.73 -1.52 -13.69
C GLN A 269 -15.03 -1.95 -12.40
N LEU A 270 -13.92 -2.65 -12.58
CA LEU A 270 -12.98 -3.04 -11.54
C LEU A 270 -11.87 -1.99 -11.49
N SER A 271 -11.80 -1.25 -10.38
CA SER A 271 -10.80 -0.19 -10.17
C SER A 271 -9.67 -0.63 -9.24
N PHE A 272 -8.52 0.02 -9.35
CA PHE A 272 -7.27 -0.44 -8.73
C PHE A 272 -7.27 -0.51 -7.19
N SER A 273 -8.15 0.22 -6.51
CA SER A 273 -8.24 0.15 -5.04
C SER A 273 -8.79 -1.21 -4.53
N ASN A 274 -9.27 -2.10 -5.41
CA ASN A 274 -9.81 -3.41 -5.03
C ASN A 274 -8.80 -4.31 -4.30
N PRO A 275 -7.58 -4.60 -4.82
CA PRO A 275 -6.58 -5.37 -4.07
C PRO A 275 -6.10 -4.64 -2.80
N MET A 276 -6.08 -3.30 -2.79
CA MET A 276 -5.79 -2.55 -1.56
C MET A 276 -6.83 -2.81 -0.46
N ASN A 277 -8.12 -2.96 -0.81
CA ASN A 277 -9.16 -3.29 0.15
C ASN A 277 -8.92 -4.64 0.84
N VAL A 278 -8.37 -5.62 0.11
CA VAL A 278 -7.95 -6.90 0.69
C VAL A 278 -6.84 -6.66 1.71
N ASN A 279 -5.78 -5.99 1.29
CA ASN A 279 -4.60 -5.77 2.13
C ASN A 279 -4.84 -4.88 3.35
N ARG A 280 -5.79 -3.95 3.26
CA ARG A 280 -6.27 -3.10 4.36
C ARG A 280 -7.17 -3.85 5.34
N GLY A 281 -7.68 -5.03 4.97
CA GLY A 281 -8.49 -5.89 5.85
C GLY A 281 -9.97 -5.54 5.91
N VAL A 282 -10.53 -4.86 4.91
CA VAL A 282 -11.99 -4.59 4.84
C VAL A 282 -12.81 -5.75 4.26
N THR A 283 -12.16 -6.73 3.64
CA THR A 283 -12.80 -7.93 3.11
C THR A 283 -12.95 -9.02 4.19
N SER A 284 -13.86 -9.98 3.96
CA SER A 284 -13.73 -11.34 4.47
C SER A 284 -12.79 -12.17 3.57
N HIS A 285 -12.42 -13.37 4.00
CA HIS A 285 -11.63 -14.27 3.16
C HIS A 285 -12.37 -14.63 1.85
N GLU A 286 -13.67 -14.89 1.91
CA GLU A 286 -14.49 -15.21 0.74
C GLU A 286 -14.59 -14.05 -0.25
N GLN A 287 -14.75 -12.82 0.26
CA GLN A 287 -14.74 -11.62 -0.58
C GLN A 287 -13.38 -11.42 -1.25
N ALA A 288 -12.27 -11.63 -0.51
CA ALA A 288 -10.93 -11.55 -1.08
C ALA A 288 -10.73 -12.60 -2.19
N VAL A 289 -11.11 -13.86 -1.95
CA VAL A 289 -11.03 -14.94 -2.96
C VAL A 289 -11.84 -14.62 -4.20
N SER A 290 -13.08 -14.14 -4.04
CA SER A 290 -13.94 -13.72 -5.16
C SER A 290 -13.28 -12.62 -6.01
N LEU A 291 -12.77 -11.58 -5.35
CA LEU A 291 -12.11 -10.45 -6.00
C LEU A 291 -10.84 -10.90 -6.73
N LEU A 292 -9.98 -11.69 -6.08
CA LEU A 292 -8.73 -12.20 -6.65
C LEU A 292 -8.99 -13.15 -7.84
N SER A 293 -10.05 -13.97 -7.76
CA SER A 293 -10.48 -14.81 -8.87
C SER A 293 -10.98 -14.00 -10.07
N GLU A 294 -11.58 -12.82 -9.86
CA GLU A 294 -11.97 -11.94 -10.96
C GLU A 294 -10.75 -11.36 -11.70
N TYR A 295 -9.68 -11.01 -10.98
CA TYR A 295 -8.42 -10.62 -11.61
C TYR A 295 -7.82 -11.76 -12.44
N GLN A 296 -7.79 -12.99 -11.90
CA GLN A 296 -7.34 -14.17 -12.64
C GLN A 296 -8.17 -14.44 -13.89
N ARG A 297 -9.50 -14.33 -13.78
CA ARG A 297 -10.43 -14.54 -14.89
C ARG A 297 -10.17 -13.53 -16.02
N ARG A 298 -10.00 -12.24 -15.70
CA ARG A 298 -9.69 -11.20 -16.69
C ARG A 298 -8.30 -11.36 -17.30
N ASN A 299 -7.33 -11.82 -16.50
CA ASN A 299 -5.98 -12.13 -17.00
C ASN A 299 -6.00 -13.23 -18.07
N ALA A 300 -6.85 -14.24 -17.88
CA ALA A 300 -6.98 -15.36 -18.81
C ALA A 300 -7.50 -14.95 -20.20
N ASP A 301 -8.13 -13.79 -20.33
CA ASP A 301 -8.57 -13.24 -21.62
C ASP A 301 -7.37 -12.79 -22.48
N GLY A 302 -6.18 -12.60 -21.90
CA GLY A 302 -4.94 -12.29 -22.63
C GLY A 302 -4.87 -10.88 -23.23
N ASN A 303 -5.73 -9.97 -22.77
CA ASN A 303 -5.84 -8.61 -23.30
C ASN A 303 -4.74 -7.65 -22.82
N ALA A 304 -3.98 -8.02 -21.79
CA ALA A 304 -2.88 -7.24 -21.25
C ALA A 304 -1.73 -8.15 -20.79
N PHE A 305 -0.50 -7.65 -20.72
CA PHE A 305 0.67 -8.42 -20.27
C PHE A 305 0.60 -8.80 -18.77
N ALA A 306 -0.17 -8.05 -17.99
CA ALA A 306 -0.44 -8.32 -16.58
C ALA A 306 -1.83 -7.80 -16.17
N GLU A 307 -2.40 -8.41 -15.15
CA GLU A 307 -3.70 -8.07 -14.57
C GLU A 307 -3.66 -6.86 -13.63
N TRP A 308 -2.65 -5.99 -13.75
CA TRP A 308 -2.40 -4.89 -12.83
C TRP A 308 -3.21 -3.65 -13.23
N TYR A 309 -4.52 -3.84 -13.42
CA TYR A 309 -5.39 -2.85 -14.04
C TYR A 309 -5.61 -1.61 -13.16
N SER A 310 -5.42 -0.41 -13.73
CA SER A 310 -5.86 0.85 -13.14
C SER A 310 -7.39 0.93 -13.03
N ILE A 311 -8.08 0.74 -14.16
CA ILE A 311 -9.53 0.53 -14.22
C ILE A 311 -9.88 -0.32 -15.45
N THR A 312 -10.83 -1.23 -15.33
CA THR A 312 -11.28 -2.06 -16.47
C THR A 312 -12.77 -2.43 -16.34
N PRO A 313 -13.60 -2.27 -17.39
CA PRO A 313 -13.29 -1.62 -18.66
C PRO A 313 -12.95 -0.13 -18.53
N PRO A 314 -12.16 0.44 -19.44
CA PRO A 314 -11.80 1.86 -19.41
C PRO A 314 -13.02 2.74 -19.73
N PHE A 315 -12.97 3.99 -19.25
CA PHE A 315 -13.88 5.05 -19.66
C PHE A 315 -13.63 5.45 -21.13
N PRO A 316 -14.63 6.07 -21.79
CA PRO A 316 -14.44 6.66 -23.12
C PRO A 316 -13.31 7.68 -23.16
N ASP A 317 -12.62 7.75 -24.29
CA ASP A 317 -11.46 8.63 -24.49
C ASP A 317 -11.80 10.10 -24.25
N GLY A 318 -10.93 10.81 -23.51
CA GLY A 318 -11.03 12.25 -23.30
C GLY A 318 -12.19 12.70 -22.41
N ILE A 319 -12.99 11.79 -21.85
CA ILE A 319 -14.23 12.12 -21.15
C ILE A 319 -14.02 12.94 -19.86
N PHE A 320 -12.79 12.97 -19.34
CA PHE A 320 -12.38 13.77 -18.18
C PHE A 320 -11.76 15.15 -18.56
N GLY A 321 -11.82 15.55 -19.84
CA GLY A 321 -11.33 16.86 -20.30
C GLY A 321 -9.82 16.88 -20.59
N GLU A 322 -9.24 15.76 -21.01
CA GLU A 322 -7.82 15.64 -21.39
C GLU A 322 -7.64 14.58 -22.48
N GLU A 323 -7.07 14.97 -23.63
CA GLU A 323 -6.94 14.12 -24.82
C GLU A 323 -6.00 12.93 -24.62
N LYS A 324 -5.08 13.01 -23.66
CA LYS A 324 -4.17 11.91 -23.33
C LYS A 324 -4.80 10.82 -22.46
N ILE A 325 -5.95 11.09 -21.82
CA ILE A 325 -6.66 10.10 -21.01
C ILE A 325 -7.53 9.24 -21.93
N VAL A 326 -6.89 8.26 -22.55
CA VAL A 326 -7.51 7.30 -23.49
C VAL A 326 -7.49 5.88 -22.94
N ALA A 327 -8.29 5.00 -23.52
CA ALA A 327 -8.34 3.60 -23.16
C ALA A 327 -6.95 2.94 -23.21
N GLY A 328 -6.56 2.32 -22.10
CA GLY A 328 -5.25 1.66 -21.96
C GLY A 328 -4.11 2.59 -21.52
N ALA A 329 -4.36 3.89 -21.34
CA ALA A 329 -3.36 4.86 -20.93
C ALA A 329 -3.57 5.33 -19.48
N TYR A 330 -2.47 5.51 -18.75
CA TYR A 330 -2.44 6.08 -17.41
C TYR A 330 -3.50 5.46 -16.49
N CYS A 331 -4.31 6.31 -15.84
CA CYS A 331 -5.40 5.91 -14.97
C CYS A 331 -6.59 5.24 -15.67
N ASN A 332 -6.70 5.35 -17.00
CA ASN A 332 -7.84 4.88 -17.77
C ASN A 332 -7.55 3.56 -18.50
N GLY A 333 -7.15 2.54 -17.74
CA GLY A 333 -6.87 1.20 -18.26
C GLY A 333 -5.39 0.88 -18.47
N GLY A 334 -4.48 1.79 -18.11
CA GLY A 334 -3.06 1.48 -18.00
C GLY A 334 -2.79 0.39 -16.95
N ILE A 335 -1.70 -0.36 -17.16
CA ILE A 335 -1.24 -1.45 -16.30
C ILE A 335 -0.21 -0.91 -15.33
N MET A 336 -0.51 -0.93 -14.03
CA MET A 336 0.23 -0.21 -12.99
C MET A 336 0.91 -1.17 -12.01
N PRO A 337 2.24 -1.16 -11.85
CA PRO A 337 2.91 -2.03 -10.88
C PRO A 337 2.44 -1.84 -9.43
N LEU A 338 1.87 -0.68 -9.09
CA LEU A 338 1.18 -0.45 -7.81
C LEU A 338 0.13 -1.52 -7.53
N VAL A 339 -0.70 -1.86 -8.52
CA VAL A 339 -1.76 -2.86 -8.41
C VAL A 339 -1.16 -4.25 -8.33
N GLY A 340 -0.10 -4.51 -9.10
CA GLY A 340 0.62 -5.78 -9.05
C GLY A 340 1.21 -6.06 -7.68
N GLY A 341 1.79 -5.07 -7.00
CA GLY A 341 2.32 -5.25 -5.64
C GLY A 341 1.24 -5.59 -4.61
N GLU A 342 0.09 -4.90 -4.68
CA GLU A 342 -1.05 -5.18 -3.81
C GLU A 342 -1.63 -6.58 -4.09
N LEU A 343 -1.74 -6.96 -5.37
CA LEU A 343 -2.16 -8.31 -5.78
C LEU A 343 -1.18 -9.37 -5.30
N ALA A 344 0.13 -9.16 -5.42
CA ALA A 344 1.13 -10.12 -4.99
C ALA A 344 0.95 -10.48 -3.52
N ARG A 345 0.82 -9.46 -2.66
CA ARG A 345 0.55 -9.68 -1.23
C ARG A 345 -0.79 -10.37 -1.00
N ALA A 346 -1.85 -9.88 -1.62
CA ALA A 346 -3.20 -10.42 -1.42
C ALA A 346 -3.30 -11.89 -1.89
N TYR A 347 -2.67 -12.25 -3.02
CA TYR A 347 -2.59 -13.62 -3.49
C TYR A 347 -1.86 -14.53 -2.49
N LEU A 348 -0.72 -14.08 -1.95
CA LEU A 348 0.08 -14.85 -0.99
C LEU A 348 -0.67 -15.06 0.34
N GLU A 349 -1.47 -14.07 0.79
CA GLU A 349 -2.26 -14.18 2.01
C GLU A 349 -3.55 -15.02 1.88
N HIS A 350 -4.05 -15.22 0.65
CA HIS A 350 -5.36 -15.82 0.43
C HIS A 350 -5.35 -17.15 -0.35
N GLY A 351 -4.21 -17.87 -0.33
CA GLY A 351 -4.13 -19.22 -0.90
C GLY A 351 -3.95 -19.26 -2.42
N PHE A 352 -3.38 -18.20 -3.00
CA PHE A 352 -2.99 -18.09 -4.41
C PHE A 352 -1.48 -17.90 -4.55
N GLU A 353 -0.70 -18.66 -3.78
CA GLU A 353 0.73 -18.41 -3.60
C GLU A 353 1.50 -18.45 -4.91
N THR A 354 1.15 -19.37 -5.82
CA THR A 354 1.73 -19.42 -7.17
C THR A 354 1.55 -18.10 -7.91
N GLN A 355 0.35 -17.53 -7.91
CA GLN A 355 0.06 -16.27 -8.62
C GLN A 355 0.75 -15.07 -7.98
N GLY A 356 0.86 -15.05 -6.65
CA GLY A 356 1.62 -14.03 -5.94
C GLY A 356 3.11 -14.07 -6.28
N VAL A 357 3.71 -15.26 -6.31
CA VAL A 357 5.11 -15.45 -6.74
C VAL A 357 5.30 -15.06 -8.21
N GLU A 358 4.41 -15.48 -9.11
CA GLU A 358 4.50 -15.14 -10.53
C GLU A 358 4.38 -13.62 -10.77
N THR A 359 3.59 -12.92 -9.96
CA THR A 359 3.51 -11.46 -10.02
C THR A 359 4.85 -10.80 -9.71
N LEU A 360 5.53 -11.26 -8.66
CA LEU A 360 6.87 -10.77 -8.28
C LEU A 360 7.92 -11.10 -9.34
N ARG A 361 7.89 -12.31 -9.92
CA ARG A 361 8.76 -12.70 -11.04
C ARG A 361 8.54 -11.84 -12.27
N LYS A 362 7.28 -11.62 -12.65
CA LYS A 362 6.91 -10.79 -13.80
C LYS A 362 7.40 -9.35 -13.62
N TYR A 363 7.28 -8.79 -12.42
CA TYR A 363 7.83 -7.46 -12.14
C TYR A 363 9.35 -7.44 -12.20
N HIS A 364 10.03 -8.45 -11.61
CA HIS A 364 11.48 -8.56 -11.71
C HIS A 364 11.97 -8.63 -13.17
N GLU A 365 11.30 -9.43 -14.01
CA GLU A 365 11.60 -9.51 -15.44
C GLU A 365 11.42 -8.16 -16.13
N LEU A 366 10.31 -7.47 -15.84
CA LEU A 366 9.99 -6.15 -16.40
C LEU A 366 11.09 -5.13 -16.11
N ILE A 367 11.49 -5.01 -14.84
CA ILE A 367 12.48 -4.00 -14.43
C ILE A 367 13.91 -4.38 -14.80
N SER A 368 14.21 -5.68 -14.92
CA SER A 368 15.56 -6.15 -15.22
C SER A 368 15.97 -5.99 -16.68
N LYS A 369 15.04 -5.65 -17.57
CA LYS A 369 15.36 -5.39 -18.99
C LYS A 369 16.28 -4.19 -19.15
N ASN A 370 15.97 -3.09 -18.45
CA ASN A 370 16.67 -1.81 -18.59
C ASN A 370 17.12 -1.20 -17.26
N ASP A 371 16.86 -1.85 -16.12
CA ASP A 371 16.96 -1.24 -14.79
C ASP A 371 16.07 0.01 -14.67
N GLU A 372 14.82 -0.13 -15.11
CA GLU A 372 13.81 0.93 -15.15
C GLU A 372 12.45 0.42 -14.69
N THR A 373 11.65 1.29 -14.09
CA THR A 373 10.25 1.03 -13.74
C THR A 373 9.42 2.29 -13.94
N TYR A 374 8.18 2.13 -14.39
CA TYR A 374 7.29 3.25 -14.71
C TYR A 374 5.98 3.14 -13.93
N LEU A 375 5.34 4.27 -13.68
CA LEU A 375 4.07 4.36 -12.94
C LEU A 375 3.00 3.48 -13.58
N TRP A 376 3.01 3.44 -14.91
CA TRP A 376 2.10 2.63 -15.71
C TRP A 376 2.72 2.24 -17.04
N TYR A 377 2.13 1.20 -17.64
CA TYR A 377 2.47 0.64 -18.94
C TYR A 377 1.19 0.48 -19.76
N PHE A 378 1.30 0.52 -21.08
CA PHE A 378 0.22 0.11 -21.97
C PHE A 378 -0.07 -1.40 -21.80
N PRO A 379 -1.27 -1.87 -22.20
CA PRO A 379 -1.62 -3.29 -22.12
C PRO A 379 -0.65 -4.23 -22.83
N ASP A 380 0.07 -3.76 -23.84
CA ASP A 380 1.10 -4.54 -24.57
C ASP A 380 2.47 -4.60 -23.85
N GLY A 381 2.63 -3.88 -22.74
CA GLY A 381 3.88 -3.81 -21.97
C GLY A 381 4.78 -2.63 -22.33
N THR A 382 4.37 -1.76 -23.26
CA THR A 382 5.12 -0.53 -23.58
C THR A 382 5.07 0.45 -22.42
N ALA A 383 6.22 1.00 -22.02
CA ALA A 383 6.31 1.99 -20.94
C ALA A 383 5.66 3.33 -21.33
N SER A 384 5.13 4.04 -20.33
CA SER A 384 4.69 5.43 -20.49
C SER A 384 5.83 6.36 -20.93
N THR A 385 5.51 7.40 -21.69
CA THR A 385 6.44 8.46 -22.13
C THR A 385 5.88 9.84 -21.80
N ILE A 386 6.72 10.89 -21.87
CA ILE A 386 6.27 12.28 -21.68
C ILE A 386 5.13 12.64 -22.66
N ASP A 387 5.22 12.17 -23.91
CA ASP A 387 4.20 12.45 -24.93
C ASP A 387 2.86 11.79 -24.61
N THR A 388 2.88 10.62 -23.96
CA THR A 388 1.70 9.81 -23.64
C THR A 388 1.18 10.01 -22.22
N SER A 389 1.91 10.72 -21.37
CA SER A 389 1.53 11.03 -19.99
C SER A 389 0.85 12.39 -19.88
N THR A 390 -0.15 12.49 -19.01
CA THR A 390 -0.70 13.78 -18.55
C THR A 390 0.27 14.51 -17.63
N SER A 391 1.26 13.80 -17.09
CA SER A 391 2.30 14.37 -16.24
C SER A 391 3.56 14.73 -17.05
N PRO A 392 4.24 15.83 -16.69
CA PRO A 392 5.32 16.39 -17.50
C PRO A 392 6.59 15.53 -17.53
N ASP A 393 6.79 14.64 -16.55
CA ASP A 393 7.99 13.80 -16.44
C ASP A 393 7.60 12.32 -16.26
N ALA A 394 7.62 11.55 -17.35
CA ALA A 394 7.54 10.08 -17.27
C ALA A 394 8.95 9.51 -17.01
N MET A 395 9.32 9.38 -15.74
CA MET A 395 10.67 8.94 -15.36
C MET A 395 10.76 7.42 -15.16
N PRO A 396 11.93 6.81 -15.44
CA PRO A 396 12.15 5.36 -15.34
C PRO A 396 12.39 4.85 -13.91
N THR A 397 11.91 5.57 -12.91
CA THR A 397 12.15 5.28 -11.48
C THR A 397 10.88 5.44 -10.69
N ASP A 398 9.76 4.85 -11.12
CA ASP A 398 8.51 4.95 -10.38
C ASP A 398 8.62 4.45 -8.92
N GLY A 399 8.23 5.30 -7.97
CA GLY A 399 8.26 4.98 -6.55
C GLY A 399 7.03 4.24 -6.04
N TRP A 400 5.85 4.49 -6.61
CA TRP A 400 4.58 3.94 -6.10
C TRP A 400 4.49 2.44 -6.33
N GLY A 401 4.69 2.03 -7.58
CA GLY A 401 4.69 0.65 -8.00
C GLY A 401 5.84 -0.13 -7.37
N SER A 402 7.04 0.46 -7.35
CA SER A 402 8.21 -0.12 -6.68
C SER A 402 7.96 -0.41 -5.20
N SER A 403 7.42 0.58 -4.47
CA SER A 403 7.13 0.38 -3.04
C SER A 403 6.03 -0.65 -2.81
N SER A 404 5.04 -0.74 -3.69
CA SER A 404 3.98 -1.75 -3.60
C SER A 404 4.51 -3.16 -3.90
N MET A 405 5.35 -3.31 -4.92
CA MET A 405 5.99 -4.58 -5.23
C MET A 405 6.91 -5.04 -4.09
N LEU A 406 7.59 -4.09 -3.42
CA LEU A 406 8.36 -4.40 -2.23
C LEU A 406 7.46 -4.83 -1.06
N HIS A 407 6.25 -4.27 -0.94
CA HIS A 407 5.26 -4.73 0.04
C HIS A 407 4.85 -6.19 -0.20
N GLY A 408 4.54 -6.55 -1.45
CA GLY A 408 4.28 -7.94 -1.85
C GLY A 408 5.47 -8.87 -1.61
N PHE A 409 6.70 -8.39 -1.84
CA PHE A 409 7.91 -9.18 -1.61
C PHE A 409 8.22 -9.40 -0.13
N ILE A 410 8.30 -8.34 0.67
CA ILE A 410 8.71 -8.40 2.08
C ILE A 410 7.62 -9.02 2.95
N GLU A 411 6.39 -8.50 2.87
CA GLU A 411 5.30 -8.97 3.75
C GLU A 411 4.61 -10.22 3.18
N GLY A 412 4.58 -10.38 1.85
CA GLY A 412 3.96 -11.54 1.20
C GLY A 412 4.90 -12.75 1.09
N LEU A 413 6.03 -12.63 0.39
CA LEU A 413 6.87 -13.79 0.06
C LEU A 413 7.93 -14.09 1.13
N VAL A 414 8.75 -13.09 1.47
CA VAL A 414 9.71 -13.16 2.58
C VAL A 414 8.96 -13.36 3.90
N GLY A 415 7.75 -12.80 4.01
CA GLY A 415 6.81 -13.12 5.07
C GLY A 415 7.17 -12.52 6.42
N VAL A 416 7.78 -11.34 6.47
CA VAL A 416 8.03 -10.63 7.73
C VAL A 416 7.09 -9.44 7.82
N GLN A 417 6.13 -9.51 8.74
CA GLN A 417 5.09 -8.49 8.90
C GLN A 417 5.14 -7.91 10.31
N ASP A 418 5.61 -6.67 10.44
CA ASP A 418 5.62 -5.95 11.72
C ASP A 418 4.18 -5.55 12.11
N GLN A 419 3.68 -6.15 13.18
CA GLN A 419 2.35 -5.87 13.72
C GLN A 419 2.33 -4.68 14.69
N MET A 420 3.52 -4.22 15.12
CA MET A 420 3.72 -3.18 16.12
C MET A 420 4.80 -2.17 15.68
N THR A 421 5.92 -2.07 16.39
CA THR A 421 7.06 -1.19 16.09
C THR A 421 8.35 -1.96 16.33
N LEU A 422 9.40 -1.60 15.59
CA LEU A 422 10.75 -2.17 15.73
C LEU A 422 10.80 -3.71 15.61
N LEU A 423 9.86 -4.32 14.88
CA LEU A 423 9.74 -5.77 14.72
C LEU A 423 9.55 -6.52 16.05
N GLN A 424 8.94 -5.88 17.06
CA GLN A 424 8.71 -6.47 18.39
C GLN A 424 7.59 -7.52 18.41
N ASP A 425 6.61 -7.40 17.50
CA ASP A 425 5.53 -8.37 17.30
C ASP A 425 5.42 -8.61 15.79
N VAL A 426 5.67 -9.85 15.35
CA VAL A 426 5.83 -10.20 13.94
C VAL A 426 4.92 -11.38 13.59
N VAL A 427 4.20 -11.26 12.48
CA VAL A 427 3.70 -12.45 11.77
C VAL A 427 4.82 -12.91 10.85
N LEU A 428 5.33 -14.12 11.10
CA LEU A 428 6.42 -14.73 10.35
C LEU A 428 5.86 -15.85 9.46
N CYS A 429 5.72 -15.55 8.17
CA CYS A 429 5.09 -16.40 7.17
C CYS A 429 5.96 -16.57 5.90
N PRO A 430 7.17 -17.14 5.97
CA PRO A 430 7.96 -17.42 4.77
C PRO A 430 7.20 -18.36 3.83
N ARG A 431 7.07 -17.97 2.55
CA ARG A 431 6.36 -18.76 1.52
C ARG A 431 7.30 -19.30 0.44
N TRP A 432 8.54 -19.61 0.82
CA TRP A 432 9.60 -20.07 -0.09
C TRP A 432 9.26 -21.35 -0.84
N TYR A 433 8.45 -22.25 -0.25
CA TYR A 433 7.96 -23.45 -0.92
C TYR A 433 7.23 -23.12 -2.24
N ALA A 434 6.32 -22.12 -2.23
CA ALA A 434 5.62 -21.66 -3.44
C ALA A 434 6.56 -21.04 -4.49
N ALA A 435 7.70 -20.49 -4.04
CA ALA A 435 8.75 -19.99 -4.92
C ALA A 435 9.70 -21.09 -5.42
N GLY A 436 9.52 -22.35 -5.00
CA GLY A 436 10.41 -23.48 -5.30
C GLY A 436 11.82 -23.23 -4.76
N VAL A 437 11.92 -22.63 -3.59
CA VAL A 437 13.17 -22.32 -2.88
C VAL A 437 13.25 -23.21 -1.65
N SER A 438 14.21 -24.13 -1.62
CA SER A 438 14.42 -25.04 -0.49
C SER A 438 15.38 -24.48 0.57
N GLU A 439 16.14 -23.44 0.26
CA GLU A 439 17.05 -22.78 1.20
C GLU A 439 17.01 -21.27 0.98
N ALA A 440 16.80 -20.51 2.05
CA ALA A 440 16.79 -19.06 2.02
C ALA A 440 17.38 -18.46 3.30
N GLU A 441 18.23 -17.45 3.17
CA GLU A 441 18.54 -16.50 4.25
C GLU A 441 17.82 -15.20 3.96
N ALA A 442 17.02 -14.69 4.90
CA ALA A 442 16.35 -13.42 4.76
C ALA A 442 16.57 -12.53 5.98
N SER A 443 16.50 -11.23 5.73
CA SER A 443 16.60 -10.20 6.75
C SER A 443 15.67 -9.06 6.39
N VAL A 444 14.95 -8.54 7.38
CA VAL A 444 14.16 -7.32 7.27
C VAL A 444 14.52 -6.44 8.45
N GLY A 445 14.80 -5.16 8.19
CA GLY A 445 15.15 -4.22 9.23
C GLY A 445 14.94 -2.77 8.83
N TYR A 446 14.95 -1.90 9.84
CA TYR A 446 14.80 -0.46 9.71
C TYR A 446 16.14 0.20 9.98
N GLU A 447 16.78 0.77 8.95
CA GLU A 447 18.11 1.38 9.12
C GLU A 447 18.10 2.58 10.09
N VAL A 448 16.98 3.31 10.23
CA VAL A 448 16.85 4.45 11.15
C VAL A 448 16.99 4.07 12.63
N SER A 449 16.51 2.88 13.03
CA SER A 449 16.54 2.41 14.42
C SER A 449 17.54 1.29 14.66
N GLY A 450 18.02 0.65 13.59
CA GLY A 450 18.84 -0.56 13.66
C GLY A 450 18.07 -1.83 14.02
N ALA A 451 16.74 -1.75 14.18
CA ALA A 451 15.89 -2.91 14.46
C ALA A 451 15.90 -3.88 13.28
N GLN A 452 15.98 -5.17 13.58
CA GLN A 452 16.16 -6.21 12.56
C GLN A 452 15.60 -7.56 13.01
N LEU A 453 15.03 -8.29 12.07
CA LEU A 453 14.72 -9.72 12.18
C LEU A 453 15.34 -10.46 11.00
N GLN A 454 16.07 -11.51 11.31
CA GLN A 454 16.72 -12.41 10.36
C GLN A 454 16.14 -13.80 10.51
N TYR A 455 16.06 -14.55 9.41
CA TYR A 455 15.85 -15.98 9.49
C TYR A 455 16.62 -16.75 8.41
N ALA A 456 16.93 -18.01 8.71
CA ALA A 456 17.37 -19.00 7.75
C ALA A 456 16.30 -20.11 7.64
N TYR A 457 15.85 -20.38 6.43
CA TYR A 457 14.86 -21.39 6.07
C TYR A 457 15.56 -22.52 5.32
N GLN A 458 15.31 -23.77 5.71
CA GLN A 458 15.77 -24.97 5.01
C GLN A 458 14.68 -26.02 4.96
N GLU A 459 14.33 -26.45 3.76
CA GLU A 459 13.35 -27.50 3.49
C GLU A 459 14.05 -28.83 3.15
N PHE A 460 13.60 -29.89 3.79
CA PHE A 460 14.00 -31.27 3.53
C PHE A 460 12.73 -32.10 3.24
N GLY A 461 12.91 -33.31 2.70
CA GLY A 461 11.77 -34.19 2.39
C GLY A 461 10.91 -34.58 3.60
N ASP A 462 11.48 -34.57 4.81
CA ASP A 462 10.81 -34.99 6.05
C ASP A 462 10.64 -33.87 7.09
N ARG A 463 11.13 -32.64 6.83
CA ARG A 463 11.10 -31.53 7.79
C ARG A 463 11.39 -30.17 7.16
N ILE A 464 11.01 -29.11 7.85
CA ILE A 464 11.54 -27.74 7.65
C ILE A 464 12.33 -27.33 8.89
N LYS A 465 13.45 -26.62 8.68
CA LYS A 465 14.18 -25.90 9.72
C LYS A 465 14.05 -24.40 9.51
N LEU A 466 13.77 -23.68 10.58
CA LEU A 466 13.66 -22.22 10.60
C LEU A 466 14.47 -21.68 11.78
N ALA A 467 15.62 -21.08 11.49
CA ALA A 467 16.45 -20.41 12.50
C ALA A 467 16.15 -18.92 12.47
N VAL A 468 15.58 -18.37 13.54
CA VAL A 468 15.18 -16.95 13.63
C VAL A 468 16.13 -16.21 14.57
N LYS A 469 16.57 -15.02 14.20
CA LYS A 469 17.48 -14.18 14.97
C LYS A 469 16.99 -12.73 15.03
N THR A 470 16.89 -12.19 16.23
CA THR A 470 16.50 -10.80 16.49
C THR A 470 16.83 -10.45 17.95
N THR A 471 16.90 -9.16 18.30
CA THR A 471 17.15 -8.72 19.67
C THR A 471 16.03 -9.12 20.62
N GLN A 472 14.77 -8.92 20.22
CA GLN A 472 13.60 -9.37 20.98
C GLN A 472 12.36 -9.28 20.10
N SER A 473 11.66 -10.39 19.91
CA SER A 473 10.40 -10.39 19.17
C SER A 473 9.46 -11.50 19.63
N GLN A 474 8.16 -11.23 19.58
CA GLN A 474 7.11 -12.25 19.60
C GLN A 474 6.74 -12.56 18.15
N CYS A 475 6.89 -13.82 17.75
CA CYS A 475 6.58 -14.24 16.39
C CYS A 475 5.39 -15.19 16.40
N LYS A 476 4.35 -14.82 15.65
CA LYS A 476 3.28 -15.73 15.24
C LYS A 476 3.68 -16.33 13.91
N CYS A 477 4.06 -17.60 13.91
CA CYS A 477 4.46 -18.30 12.71
C CYS A 477 3.22 -18.84 11.99
N HIS A 478 3.13 -18.56 10.69
CA HIS A 478 2.13 -19.12 9.77
C HIS A 478 2.91 -19.67 8.58
N LEU A 479 3.49 -20.86 8.70
CA LEU A 479 4.47 -21.33 7.71
C LEU A 479 3.82 -22.19 6.64
N LEU A 480 3.99 -21.84 5.37
CA LEU A 480 3.56 -22.67 4.24
C LEU A 480 4.34 -23.99 4.26
N ILE A 481 3.63 -25.12 4.22
CA ILE A 481 4.24 -26.46 4.20
C ILE A 481 4.04 -27.15 2.84
N PRO A 482 4.86 -28.15 2.49
CA PRO A 482 4.73 -28.85 1.23
C PRO A 482 3.36 -29.48 1.01
N GLU A 483 2.94 -29.57 -0.26
CA GLU A 483 1.66 -30.18 -0.62
C GLU A 483 1.58 -31.62 -0.10
N GLY A 484 0.48 -31.94 0.59
CA GLY A 484 0.26 -33.26 1.20
C GLY A 484 1.04 -33.53 2.50
N ALA A 485 1.89 -32.62 2.97
CA ALA A 485 2.63 -32.81 4.22
C ALA A 485 1.69 -32.81 5.44
N ASN A 486 1.92 -33.74 6.36
CA ASN A 486 1.24 -33.79 7.66
C ASN A 486 2.26 -33.55 8.77
N VAL A 487 2.06 -32.52 9.59
CA VAL A 487 3.00 -32.15 10.64
C VAL A 487 2.87 -33.13 11.80
N ALA A 488 3.98 -33.77 12.13
CA ALA A 488 4.11 -34.69 13.26
C ALA A 488 4.44 -33.95 14.56
N MET A 489 5.32 -32.94 14.47
CA MET A 489 5.87 -32.23 15.61
C MET A 489 6.46 -30.88 15.18
N VAL A 490 6.34 -29.88 16.05
CA VAL A 490 7.11 -28.63 16.00
C VAL A 490 7.93 -28.55 17.29
N GLN A 491 9.23 -28.24 17.17
CA GLN A 491 10.11 -28.12 18.34
C GLN A 491 11.07 -26.92 18.21
N ALA A 492 11.33 -26.23 19.32
CA ALA A 492 12.41 -25.27 19.44
C ALA A 492 13.50 -25.84 20.35
N GLY A 493 14.67 -26.15 19.79
CA GLY A 493 15.70 -26.91 20.49
C GLY A 493 15.17 -28.28 20.97
N SER A 494 15.06 -28.48 22.27
CA SER A 494 14.50 -29.71 22.89
C SER A 494 13.05 -29.57 23.35
N GLN A 495 12.45 -28.39 23.20
CA GLN A 495 11.09 -28.10 23.67
C GLN A 495 10.08 -28.32 22.54
N SER A 496 9.05 -29.13 22.78
CA SER A 496 7.91 -29.24 21.89
C SER A 496 7.07 -27.97 21.95
N ILE A 497 6.60 -27.51 20.78
CA ILE A 497 5.71 -26.36 20.64
C ILE A 497 4.33 -26.87 20.19
N ASP A 498 3.27 -26.34 20.79
CA ASP A 498 1.91 -26.60 20.34
C ASP A 498 1.68 -25.93 18.99
N PHE A 499 1.08 -26.68 18.06
CA PHE A 499 0.85 -26.19 16.70
C PHE A 499 -0.53 -26.56 16.20
N GLN A 500 -1.00 -25.82 15.20
CA GLN A 500 -2.21 -26.11 14.44
C GLN A 500 -1.85 -26.20 12.96
N GLN A 501 -2.46 -27.14 12.24
CA GLN A 501 -2.44 -27.10 10.77
C GLN A 501 -3.70 -26.39 10.27
N THR A 502 -3.53 -25.43 9.37
CA THR A 502 -4.62 -24.68 8.76
C THR A 502 -4.56 -24.75 7.24
N ASN A 503 -5.72 -24.75 6.61
CA ASN A 503 -5.83 -24.72 5.16
C ASN A 503 -6.35 -23.36 4.73
N VAL A 504 -5.63 -22.72 3.80
CA VAL A 504 -6.05 -21.49 3.13
C VAL A 504 -6.24 -21.85 1.67
N GLN A 505 -7.50 -21.96 1.24
CA GLN A 505 -7.85 -22.55 -0.06
C GLN A 505 -7.20 -23.95 -0.22
N THR A 506 -6.32 -24.13 -1.21
CA THR A 506 -5.61 -25.38 -1.48
C THR A 506 -4.28 -25.50 -0.75
N SER A 507 -3.86 -24.46 -0.05
CA SER A 507 -2.54 -24.37 0.57
C SER A 507 -2.59 -24.71 2.04
N ASN A 508 -1.60 -25.48 2.49
CA ASN A 508 -1.53 -25.97 3.87
C ASN A 508 -0.45 -25.19 4.62
N TYR A 509 -0.78 -24.81 5.85
CA TYR A 509 0.09 -24.06 6.74
C TYR A 509 0.22 -24.77 8.08
N VAL A 510 1.30 -24.46 8.80
CA VAL A 510 1.46 -24.77 10.22
C VAL A 510 1.60 -23.49 11.01
N ASP A 511 0.76 -23.37 12.03
CA ASP A 511 0.66 -22.23 12.92
C ASP A 511 1.22 -22.56 14.29
N PHE A 512 2.08 -21.70 14.81
CA PHE A 512 2.65 -21.81 16.15
C PHE A 512 3.25 -20.48 16.59
N ASP A 513 3.42 -20.28 17.89
CA ASP A 513 4.00 -19.06 18.45
C ASP A 513 5.41 -19.32 19.01
N ILE A 514 6.32 -18.38 18.81
CA ILE A 514 7.65 -18.39 19.43
C ILE A 514 8.01 -17.01 20.00
N SER A 515 8.75 -17.01 21.11
CA SER A 515 9.41 -15.80 21.63
C SER A 515 10.90 -15.89 21.34
N VAL A 516 11.45 -14.91 20.60
CA VAL A 516 12.86 -14.88 20.23
C VAL A 516 13.56 -13.79 21.04
N ALA A 517 14.58 -14.15 21.82
CA ALA A 517 15.37 -13.21 22.63
C ALA A 517 16.78 -12.96 22.07
N THR A 518 17.31 -13.84 21.24
CA THR A 518 18.56 -13.62 20.49
C THR A 518 18.50 -14.46 19.23
N ASP A 519 18.32 -15.75 19.42
CA ASP A 519 18.17 -16.75 18.37
C ASP A 519 17.18 -17.84 18.82
N THR A 520 16.52 -18.48 17.86
CA THR A 520 15.62 -19.61 18.10
C THR A 520 15.60 -20.50 16.87
N ASP A 521 16.00 -21.77 17.04
CA ASP A 521 15.96 -22.79 15.99
C ASP A 521 14.70 -23.62 16.13
N VAL A 522 13.81 -23.51 15.15
CA VAL A 522 12.58 -24.29 15.06
C VAL A 522 12.73 -25.40 14.03
N GLU A 523 12.31 -26.61 14.38
CA GLU A 523 12.20 -27.74 13.47
C GLU A 523 10.75 -28.22 13.39
N ILE A 524 10.20 -28.24 12.17
CA ILE A 524 8.87 -28.77 11.85
C ILE A 524 9.08 -30.12 11.17
N ARG A 525 8.67 -31.24 11.79
CA ARG A 525 8.80 -32.58 11.21
C ARG A 525 7.50 -33.06 10.58
N PHE A 526 7.60 -33.75 9.46
CA PHE A 526 6.47 -34.38 8.76
C PHE A 526 6.38 -35.87 9.09
N LYS A 527 5.20 -36.47 8.83
CA LYS A 527 4.94 -37.90 9.02
C LYS A 527 5.39 -38.77 7.85
#